data_AF-A0A518HNX0-F1
#
_entry.id   AF-A0A518HNX0-F1
#
_cell.length_a   1.000
_cell.length_b   1.000
_cell.length_c   1.000
_cell.angle_alpha   90.00
_cell.angle_beta   90.00
_cell.angle_gamma   90.00
#
_symmetry.space_group_name_H-M   'P 1'
#
loop_
_entity.id
_entity.type
_entity.pdbx_description
1 polymer ?
#
loop_
_entity_poly.entity_id
_entity_poly.type
_entity_poly.pdbx_seq_one_letter_code
_entity_poly.pdbx_strand_id
1 'polypeptide(L)'
;MFDRRGLNMDIEPFDDALPTGVGKNGSVAMPKAIRRRKPFKTVLKFWTVNLIAAPILFTLCLSVAAQGIRELVSVMQTRLYRLPFPGAEMLRDYQGFERLDLSHLASALLFLAVTFIWMRVIEEAKGLGPVSQYLQSHPIAFWIYATIAAVIIVVDGVVFYFGLAARSNAWTETSIYVPIGCTLLYVAGTAAFAAFHQDYHQSDQI
;
A
#
# COMPACT_ATOMS: atom_id res chain seq x y z
N MET A 1 -19.87 26.90 -30.95
CA MET A 1 -18.93 27.91 -30.47
C MET A 1 -18.38 27.41 -29.13
N PHE A 2 -17.28 26.65 -29.16
CA PHE A 2 -16.70 26.04 -27.96
C PHE A 2 -15.59 26.96 -27.42
N ASP A 3 -15.74 27.33 -26.16
CA ASP A 3 -14.90 28.28 -25.44
C ASP A 3 -13.48 27.71 -25.20
N ARG A 4 -12.47 28.40 -25.76
CA ARG A 4 -11.03 28.06 -25.70
C ARG A 4 -10.32 28.71 -24.50
N ARG A 5 -11.04 29.15 -23.46
CA ARG A 5 -10.45 29.96 -22.36
C ARG A 5 -9.97 29.20 -21.11
N GLY A 6 -9.97 27.87 -21.11
CA GLY A 6 -9.73 27.08 -19.88
C GLY A 6 -8.33 26.45 -19.70
N LEU A 7 -7.32 26.83 -20.49
CA LEU A 7 -5.97 26.24 -20.42
C LEU A 7 -4.90 27.31 -20.24
N ASN A 8 -5.06 28.17 -19.23
CA ASN A 8 -3.90 28.76 -18.57
C ASN A 8 -3.26 27.63 -17.76
N MET A 9 -2.44 26.81 -18.42
CA MET A 9 -1.40 26.08 -17.72
C MET A 9 -0.46 27.15 -17.17
N ASP A 10 -0.60 27.45 -15.88
CA ASP A 10 0.44 28.12 -15.10
C ASP A 10 1.65 27.18 -15.11
N ILE A 11 2.43 27.22 -16.19
CA ILE A 11 3.78 26.70 -16.24
C ILE A 11 4.54 27.64 -15.31
N GLU A 12 4.94 27.15 -14.13
CA GLU A 12 5.87 27.91 -13.29
C GLU A 12 7.04 28.36 -14.17
N PRO A 13 7.38 29.65 -14.19
CA PRO A 13 8.41 30.17 -15.08
C PRO A 13 9.70 29.37 -14.87
N PHE A 14 10.33 28.98 -15.98
CA PHE A 14 11.54 28.16 -16.04
C PHE A 14 12.71 28.76 -15.21
N ASP A 15 12.59 30.03 -14.81
CA ASP A 15 13.53 30.76 -13.96
C ASP A 15 13.71 30.14 -12.56
N ASP A 16 12.74 29.39 -12.05
CA ASP A 16 12.85 28.68 -10.75
C ASP A 16 13.59 27.33 -10.85
N ALA A 17 13.91 26.85 -12.06
CA ALA A 17 14.61 25.58 -12.27
C ALA A 17 16.15 25.73 -12.27
N LEU A 18 16.66 26.94 -12.47
CA LEU A 18 18.09 27.21 -12.42
C LEU A 18 18.54 27.42 -10.97
N PRO A 19 19.61 26.74 -10.51
CA PRO A 19 20.13 26.94 -9.16
C PRO A 19 20.77 28.34 -9.06
N THR A 20 19.97 29.35 -8.70
CA THR A 20 20.42 30.74 -8.52
C THR A 20 21.07 30.99 -7.16
N GLY A 21 21.17 29.96 -6.30
CA GLY A 21 21.74 30.05 -4.95
C GLY A 21 23.08 29.34 -4.78
N VAL A 22 24.02 30.01 -4.12
CA VAL A 22 25.23 29.38 -3.55
C VAL A 22 24.78 28.46 -2.41
N GLY A 23 25.03 27.16 -2.49
CA GLY A 23 24.66 26.22 -1.44
C GLY A 23 25.36 26.56 -0.11
N LYS A 24 24.70 26.28 1.01
CA LYS A 24 25.34 26.32 2.33
C LYS A 24 26.59 25.44 2.29
N ASN A 25 27.76 26.04 2.50
CA ASN A 25 29.10 25.43 2.47
C ASN A 25 29.78 25.31 1.09
N GLY A 26 29.38 26.10 0.08
CA GLY A 26 30.06 26.12 -1.22
C GLY A 26 29.78 24.91 -2.11
N SER A 27 28.81 24.06 -1.74
CA SER A 27 28.27 23.04 -2.61
C SER A 27 27.34 23.66 -3.66
N VAL A 28 27.35 23.12 -4.87
CA VAL A 28 26.41 23.52 -5.93
C VAL A 28 25.00 23.12 -5.47
N ALA A 29 24.08 24.09 -5.42
CA ALA A 29 22.69 23.80 -5.07
C ALA A 29 22.12 22.79 -6.09
N MET A 30 21.61 21.66 -5.58
CA MET A 30 21.00 20.66 -6.45
C MET A 30 19.75 21.26 -7.12
N PRO A 31 19.54 21.00 -8.43
CA PRO A 31 18.36 21.48 -9.13
C PRO A 31 17.11 20.95 -8.43
N LYS A 32 16.18 21.87 -8.12
CA LYS A 32 14.89 21.52 -7.52
C LYS A 32 14.09 20.75 -8.58
N ALA A 33 13.64 19.54 -8.26
CA ALA A 33 12.81 18.76 -9.17
C ALA A 33 11.54 19.57 -9.52
N ILE A 34 11.38 19.91 -10.79
CA ILE A 34 10.20 20.63 -11.30
C ILE A 34 9.00 19.71 -11.10
N ARG A 35 8.00 20.15 -10.33
CA ARG A 35 6.76 19.39 -10.12
C ARG A 35 5.72 19.89 -11.10
N ARG A 36 5.43 19.11 -12.14
CA ARG A 36 4.32 19.42 -13.05
C ARG A 36 2.98 19.18 -12.35
N ARG A 37 2.02 20.09 -12.50
CA ARG A 37 0.65 19.84 -12.03
C ARG A 37 -0.03 18.80 -12.93
N LYS A 38 -0.57 17.74 -12.33
CA LYS A 38 -1.32 16.70 -13.06
C LYS A 38 -2.60 17.25 -13.67
N PRO A 39 -2.99 16.80 -14.87
CA PRO A 39 -4.27 17.18 -15.46
C PRO A 39 -5.43 16.67 -14.60
N PHE A 40 -6.47 17.50 -14.42
CA PHE A 40 -7.64 17.21 -13.58
C PHE A 40 -8.30 15.86 -13.89
N LYS A 41 -8.34 15.46 -15.17
CA LYS A 41 -8.90 14.16 -15.61
C LYS A 41 -8.16 12.96 -15.00
N THR A 42 -6.83 13.03 -14.88
CA THR A 42 -6.02 11.95 -14.29
C THR A 42 -6.22 11.89 -12.78
N VAL A 43 -6.29 13.05 -12.13
CA VAL A 43 -6.59 13.14 -10.69
C VAL A 43 -7.96 12.54 -10.38
N LEU A 44 -8.99 12.94 -11.13
CA LEU A 44 -10.35 12.41 -10.95
C LEU A 44 -10.40 10.89 -11.19
N LYS A 45 -9.80 10.39 -12.28
CA LYS A 45 -9.73 8.96 -12.56
C LYS A 45 -9.08 8.18 -11.42
N PHE A 46 -7.96 8.66 -10.90
CA PHE A 46 -7.24 8.04 -9.79
C PHE A 46 -8.12 7.94 -8.54
N TRP A 47 -8.75 9.06 -8.15
CA TRP A 47 -9.62 9.10 -6.98
C TRP A 47 -10.86 8.21 -7.15
N THR A 48 -11.48 8.18 -8.33
CA THR A 48 -12.64 7.31 -8.59
C THR A 48 -12.27 5.84 -8.47
N VAL A 49 -11.15 5.41 -9.07
CA VAL A 49 -10.69 4.02 -8.96
C VAL A 49 -10.40 3.67 -7.51
N ASN A 50 -9.70 4.53 -6.77
CA ASN A 50 -9.40 4.29 -5.36
C ASN A 50 -10.64 4.25 -4.48
N LEU A 51 -11.60 5.14 -4.70
CA LEU A 51 -12.83 5.19 -3.91
C LEU A 51 -13.69 3.94 -4.07
N ILE A 52 -13.57 3.23 -5.19
CA ILE A 52 -14.32 1.99 -5.45
C ILE A 52 -13.46 0.76 -5.10
N ALA A 53 -12.26 0.64 -5.68
CA ALA A 53 -11.44 -0.56 -5.56
C ALA A 53 -10.82 -0.71 -4.17
N ALA A 54 -10.34 0.38 -3.56
CA ALA A 54 -9.66 0.32 -2.27
C ALA A 54 -10.56 -0.20 -1.14
N PRO A 55 -11.81 0.28 -0.91
CA PRO A 55 -12.64 -0.25 0.16
C PRO A 55 -13.07 -1.71 -0.08
N ILE A 56 -13.31 -2.10 -1.34
CA ILE A 56 -13.66 -3.49 -1.67
C ILE A 56 -12.48 -4.42 -1.37
N LEU A 57 -11.28 -4.08 -1.88
CA LEU A 57 -10.08 -4.86 -1.61
C LEU A 57 -9.74 -4.86 -0.12
N PHE A 58 -9.81 -3.70 0.55
CA PHE A 58 -9.53 -3.58 1.97
C PHE A 58 -10.45 -4.47 2.80
N THR A 59 -11.77 -4.38 2.60
CA THR A 59 -12.74 -5.19 3.37
C THR A 59 -12.58 -6.69 3.12
N LEU A 60 -12.37 -7.11 1.87
CA LEU A 60 -12.15 -8.51 1.52
C LEU A 60 -10.87 -9.03 2.19
N CYS A 61 -9.74 -8.33 1.97
CA CYS A 61 -8.44 -8.73 2.49
C CYS A 61 -8.42 -8.72 4.02
N LEU A 62 -9.00 -7.68 4.64
CA LEU A 62 -9.17 -7.59 6.09
C LEU A 62 -9.89 -8.83 6.65
N SER A 63 -11.00 -9.24 6.02
CA SER A 63 -11.82 -10.34 6.53
C SER A 63 -11.14 -11.71 6.40
N VAL A 64 -10.29 -11.90 5.38
CA VAL A 64 -9.56 -13.15 5.13
C VAL A 64 -8.30 -13.20 5.99
N ALA A 65 -7.48 -12.14 5.97
CA ALA A 65 -6.26 -12.08 6.75
C ALA A 65 -6.53 -12.05 8.26
N ALA A 66 -7.61 -11.39 8.73
CA ALA A 66 -8.02 -11.51 10.13
C ALA A 66 -8.28 -12.97 10.51
N GLN A 67 -8.98 -13.74 9.67
CA GLN A 67 -9.17 -15.17 9.94
C GLN A 67 -7.84 -15.92 9.96
N GLY A 68 -6.95 -15.69 9.00
CA GLY A 68 -5.63 -16.33 8.97
C GLY A 68 -4.81 -16.03 10.23
N ILE A 69 -4.84 -14.79 10.71
CA ILE A 69 -4.18 -14.38 11.95
C ILE A 69 -4.78 -15.10 13.17
N ARG A 70 -6.11 -15.28 13.23
CA ARG A 70 -6.77 -16.01 14.34
C ARG A 70 -6.33 -17.46 14.43
N GLU A 71 -6.06 -18.10 13.30
CA GLU A 71 -5.61 -19.50 13.23
C GLU A 71 -4.15 -19.63 13.62
N LEU A 72 -3.30 -18.68 13.19
CA LEU A 72 -1.88 -18.67 13.51
C LEU A 72 -1.59 -18.26 14.95
N VAL A 73 -2.37 -17.30 15.48
CA VAL A 73 -2.13 -16.67 16.78
C VAL A 73 -3.46 -16.53 17.53
N SER A 74 -3.79 -17.53 18.34
CA SER A 74 -5.06 -17.62 19.07
C SER A 74 -5.34 -16.41 19.98
N VAL A 75 -4.31 -15.78 20.56
CA VAL A 75 -4.46 -14.58 21.41
C VAL A 75 -5.05 -13.38 20.65
N MET A 76 -4.90 -13.33 19.32
CA MET A 76 -5.45 -12.25 18.49
C MET A 76 -6.98 -12.31 18.34
N GLN A 77 -7.62 -13.39 18.82
CA GLN A 77 -9.09 -13.50 18.91
C GLN A 77 -9.68 -12.64 20.03
N THR A 78 -8.84 -12.00 20.85
CA THR A 78 -9.28 -11.11 21.93
C THR A 78 -10.05 -9.92 21.35
N ARG A 79 -11.27 -9.72 21.85
CA ARG A 79 -12.14 -8.60 21.45
C ARG A 79 -11.53 -7.26 21.83
N LEU A 80 -11.69 -6.24 20.97
CA LEU A 80 -11.07 -4.93 21.17
C LEU A 80 -11.52 -4.25 22.46
N TYR A 81 -12.79 -4.42 22.84
CA TYR A 81 -13.37 -3.83 24.05
C TYR A 81 -12.83 -4.43 25.36
N ARG A 82 -12.10 -5.56 25.31
CA ARG A 82 -11.48 -6.19 26.49
C ARG A 82 -10.08 -5.65 26.79
N LEU A 83 -9.56 -4.75 25.95
CA LEU A 83 -8.24 -4.16 26.16
C LEU A 83 -8.31 -3.16 27.33
N PRO A 84 -7.27 -3.08 28.17
CA PRO A 84 -7.24 -2.20 29.34
C PRO A 84 -6.97 -0.73 28.95
N PHE A 85 -7.78 -0.18 28.03
CA PHE A 85 -7.72 1.21 27.64
C PHE A 85 -8.92 1.97 28.22
N PRO A 86 -8.70 3.18 28.79
CA PRO A 86 -9.81 4.00 29.27
C PRO A 86 -10.76 4.33 28.11
N GLY A 87 -12.05 4.08 28.29
CA GLY A 87 -13.08 4.30 27.26
C GLY A 87 -13.37 3.11 26.33
N ALA A 88 -12.62 2.01 26.41
CA ALA A 88 -12.88 0.82 25.60
C ALA A 88 -14.26 0.18 25.89
N GLU A 89 -14.78 0.35 27.11
CA GLU A 89 -16.10 -0.14 27.50
C GLU A 89 -17.24 0.54 26.72
N MET A 90 -17.09 1.81 26.33
CA MET A 90 -18.10 2.54 25.55
C MET A 90 -18.27 1.96 24.12
N LEU A 91 -17.27 1.24 23.61
CA LEU A 91 -17.36 0.58 22.31
C LEU A 91 -18.26 -0.66 22.35
N ARG A 92 -18.58 -1.18 23.54
CA ARG A 92 -19.44 -2.36 23.71
C ARG A 92 -20.87 -2.10 23.25
N ASP A 93 -21.36 -0.87 23.36
CA ASP A 93 -22.74 -0.52 23.01
C ASP A 93 -22.96 -0.47 21.48
N TYR A 94 -21.88 -0.47 20.69
CA TYR A 94 -21.94 -0.51 19.24
C TYR A 94 -21.83 -1.95 18.73
N GLN A 95 -22.93 -2.49 18.19
CA GLN A 95 -23.02 -3.85 17.65
C GLN A 95 -21.91 -4.19 16.62
N GLY A 96 -21.45 -3.20 15.85
CA GLY A 96 -20.35 -3.38 14.91
C GLY A 96 -18.99 -3.60 15.57
N PHE A 97 -18.73 -2.89 16.68
CA PHE A 97 -17.47 -2.96 17.41
C PHE A 97 -17.38 -4.17 18.33
N GLU A 98 -18.51 -4.70 18.80
CA GLU A 98 -18.54 -5.94 19.58
C GLU A 98 -17.90 -7.12 18.83
N ARG A 99 -18.02 -7.12 17.49
CA ARG A 99 -17.44 -8.15 16.63
C ARG A 99 -15.99 -7.90 16.24
N LEU A 100 -15.47 -6.69 16.49
CA LEU A 100 -14.08 -6.37 16.23
C LEU A 100 -13.19 -7.02 17.30
N ASP A 101 -12.16 -7.71 16.81
CA ASP A 101 -11.12 -8.32 17.61
C ASP A 101 -9.76 -7.80 17.16
N LEU A 102 -8.74 -8.13 17.94
CA LEU A 102 -7.37 -7.70 17.68
C LEU A 102 -6.87 -8.17 16.31
N SER A 103 -7.36 -9.31 15.82
CA SER A 103 -7.01 -9.84 14.50
C SER A 103 -7.45 -8.93 13.34
N HIS A 104 -8.59 -8.24 13.45
CA HIS A 104 -8.99 -7.25 12.44
C HIS A 104 -8.04 -6.05 12.44
N LEU A 105 -7.65 -5.56 13.62
CA LEU A 105 -6.70 -4.45 13.72
C LEU A 105 -5.32 -4.84 13.17
N ALA A 106 -4.82 -6.02 13.56
CA ALA A 106 -3.56 -6.56 13.07
C ALA A 106 -3.59 -6.77 11.54
N SER A 107 -4.71 -7.29 11.02
CA SER A 107 -4.91 -7.45 9.58
C SER A 107 -4.94 -6.12 8.83
N ALA A 108 -5.59 -5.09 9.38
CA ALA A 108 -5.60 -3.75 8.79
C ALA A 108 -4.18 -3.17 8.70
N LEU A 109 -3.42 -3.26 9.80
CA LEU A 109 -2.03 -2.78 9.84
C LEU A 109 -1.12 -3.57 8.90
N LEU A 110 -1.28 -4.90 8.85
CA LEU A 110 -0.55 -5.76 7.93
C LEU A 110 -0.84 -5.38 6.47
N PHE A 111 -2.11 -5.19 6.11
CA PHE A 111 -2.50 -4.77 4.76
C PHE A 111 -1.88 -3.41 4.37
N LEU A 112 -1.90 -2.43 5.28
CA LEU A 112 -1.27 -1.13 5.04
C LEU A 112 0.24 -1.25 4.88
N ALA A 113 0.89 -2.02 5.75
CA ALA A 113 2.33 -2.26 5.69
C ALA A 113 2.74 -2.95 4.39
N VAL A 114 2.02 -4.00 3.98
CA VAL A 114 2.28 -4.75 2.75
C VAL A 114 2.04 -3.89 1.52
N THR A 115 0.96 -3.09 1.50
CA THR A 115 0.70 -2.15 0.40
C THR A 115 1.82 -1.11 0.29
N PHE A 116 2.33 -0.60 1.42
CA PHE A 116 3.45 0.33 1.43
C PHE A 116 4.76 -0.31 0.97
N ILE A 117 5.03 -1.55 1.39
CA ILE A 117 6.18 -2.33 0.95
C ILE A 117 6.11 -2.57 -0.56
N TRP A 118 4.95 -2.95 -1.10
CA TRP A 118 4.78 -3.10 -2.54
C TRP A 118 5.06 -1.81 -3.32
N MET A 119 4.54 -0.68 -2.82
CA MET A 119 4.83 0.63 -3.40
C MET A 119 6.34 0.90 -3.45
N ARG A 120 7.06 0.63 -2.36
CA ARG A 120 8.52 0.77 -2.29
C ARG A 120 9.25 -0.21 -3.21
N VAL A 121 8.88 -1.49 -3.20
CA VAL A 121 9.50 -2.51 -4.05
C VAL A 121 9.38 -2.14 -5.53
N ILE A 122 8.22 -1.62 -5.95
CA ILE A 122 7.99 -1.19 -7.34
C ILE A 122 8.77 0.09 -7.65
N GLU A 123 8.81 1.05 -6.73
CA GLU A 123 9.63 2.28 -6.85
C GLU A 123 11.11 1.94 -7.06
N GLU A 124 11.65 1.02 -6.25
CA GLU A 124 13.02 0.54 -6.35
C GLU A 124 13.27 -0.29 -7.61
N ALA A 125 12.32 -1.13 -8.02
CA ALA A 125 12.42 -1.93 -9.24
C ALA A 125 12.45 -1.07 -10.51
N LYS A 126 11.82 0.11 -10.48
CA LYS A 126 11.92 1.12 -11.56
C LYS A 126 13.25 1.89 -11.53
N GLY A 127 14.09 1.68 -10.52
CA GLY A 127 15.35 2.40 -10.33
C GLY A 127 15.18 3.82 -9.80
N LEU A 128 13.98 4.23 -9.41
CA LEU A 128 13.67 5.60 -8.95
C LEU A 128 13.79 5.77 -7.44
N GLY A 129 13.82 4.66 -6.70
CA GLY A 129 13.89 4.70 -5.26
C GLY A 129 15.28 5.06 -4.73
N PRO A 130 15.36 5.52 -3.47
CA PRO A 130 16.64 5.84 -2.86
C PRO A 130 17.57 4.62 -2.81
N VAL A 131 17.05 3.40 -2.62
CA VAL A 131 17.86 2.19 -2.44
C VAL A 131 18.55 1.78 -3.75
N SER A 132 17.96 2.04 -4.92
CA SER A 132 18.58 1.79 -6.23
C SER A 132 19.87 2.59 -6.42
N GLN A 133 19.91 3.83 -5.92
CA GLN A 133 21.10 4.67 -5.95
C GLN A 133 22.18 4.13 -5.02
N TYR A 134 21.78 3.49 -3.92
CA TYR A 134 22.70 2.78 -3.02
C TYR A 134 23.23 1.47 -3.60
N LEU A 135 22.62 0.89 -4.65
CA LEU A 135 23.10 -0.37 -5.24
C LEU A 135 24.56 -0.28 -5.69
N GLN A 136 24.97 0.87 -6.25
CA GLN A 136 26.34 1.08 -6.71
C GLN A 136 27.34 1.27 -5.55
N SER A 137 26.89 1.79 -4.41
CA SER A 137 27.78 2.08 -3.27
C SER A 137 27.80 0.98 -2.20
N HIS A 138 26.67 0.29 -1.98
CA HIS A 138 26.47 -0.67 -0.90
C HIS A 138 25.55 -1.84 -1.33
N PRO A 139 26.03 -2.77 -2.18
CA PRO A 139 25.20 -3.83 -2.74
C PRO A 139 24.62 -4.79 -1.67
N ILE A 140 25.32 -5.00 -0.56
CA ILE A 140 24.86 -5.88 0.53
C ILE A 140 23.59 -5.32 1.20
N ALA A 141 23.53 -4.01 1.45
CA ALA A 141 22.37 -3.39 2.07
C ALA A 141 21.12 -3.56 1.20
N PHE A 142 21.27 -3.37 -0.13
CA PHE A 142 20.19 -3.60 -1.09
C PHE A 142 19.64 -5.04 -0.99
N TRP A 143 20.50 -6.06 -1.00
CA TRP A 143 20.08 -7.45 -0.89
C TRP A 143 19.37 -7.76 0.43
N ILE A 144 19.81 -7.17 1.54
CA ILE A 144 19.12 -7.30 2.84
C ILE A 144 17.72 -6.68 2.75
N TYR A 145 17.57 -5.46 2.24
CA TYR A 145 16.27 -4.82 2.08
C TYR A 145 15.34 -5.62 1.16
N ALA A 146 15.84 -6.10 0.03
CA ALA A 146 15.08 -6.92 -0.91
C ALA A 146 14.63 -8.24 -0.27
N THR A 147 15.50 -8.88 0.51
CA THR A 147 15.18 -10.13 1.22
C THR A 147 14.12 -9.90 2.29
N ILE A 148 14.24 -8.84 3.09
CA ILE A 148 13.24 -8.50 4.11
C ILE A 148 11.88 -8.22 3.46
N ALA A 149 11.85 -7.44 2.38
CA ALA A 149 10.62 -7.15 1.64
C ALA A 149 9.99 -8.43 1.06
N ALA A 150 10.81 -9.30 0.46
CA ALA A 150 10.36 -10.59 -0.07
C ALA A 150 9.77 -11.49 1.02
N VAL A 151 10.44 -11.59 2.18
CA VAL A 151 9.93 -12.37 3.33
C VAL A 151 8.60 -11.82 3.81
N ILE A 152 8.43 -10.51 3.94
CA ILE A 152 7.16 -9.92 4.39
C ILE A 152 6.03 -10.22 3.39
N ILE A 153 6.28 -10.12 2.09
CA ILE A 153 5.28 -10.44 1.04
C ILE A 153 4.91 -11.93 1.10
N VAL A 154 5.89 -12.82 1.27
CA VAL A 154 5.63 -14.27 1.39
C VAL A 154 4.83 -14.58 2.65
N VAL A 155 5.21 -14.00 3.79
CA VAL A 155 4.49 -14.18 5.06
C VAL A 155 3.05 -13.70 4.95
N ASP A 156 2.81 -12.54 4.34
CA ASP A 156 1.45 -12.02 4.11
C ASP A 156 0.63 -12.95 3.21
N GLY A 157 1.21 -13.44 2.11
CA GLY A 157 0.58 -14.45 1.25
C GLY A 157 0.22 -15.74 2.00
N VAL A 158 1.11 -16.20 2.89
CA VAL A 158 0.87 -17.37 3.75
C VAL A 158 -0.26 -17.12 4.74
N VAL A 159 -0.30 -15.94 5.39
CA VAL A 159 -1.40 -15.54 6.29
C VAL A 159 -2.74 -15.54 5.53
N PHE A 160 -2.76 -14.99 4.32
CA PHE A 160 -3.95 -14.97 3.47
C PHE A 160 -4.39 -16.39 3.08
N TYR A 161 -3.46 -17.25 2.69
CA TYR A 161 -3.71 -18.66 2.39
C TYR A 161 -4.35 -19.39 3.57
N PHE A 162 -3.78 -19.25 4.78
CA PHE A 162 -4.36 -19.86 5.99
C PHE A 162 -5.76 -19.32 6.28
N GLY A 163 -5.98 -18.02 6.06
CA GLY A 163 -7.31 -17.40 6.21
C GLY A 163 -8.36 -18.00 5.27
N LEU A 164 -7.98 -18.32 4.04
CA LEU A 164 -8.87 -19.02 3.09
C LEU A 164 -9.07 -20.49 3.47
N ALA A 165 -7.99 -21.20 3.81
CA ALA A 165 -8.03 -22.61 4.17
C ALA A 165 -8.88 -22.86 5.43
N ALA A 166 -8.87 -21.93 6.38
CA ALA A 166 -9.66 -22.03 7.61
C ALA A 166 -11.15 -21.72 7.44
N ARG A 167 -11.56 -21.07 6.35
CA ARG A 167 -12.99 -20.87 6.02
C ARG A 167 -13.66 -22.11 5.43
N SER A 168 -13.07 -23.29 5.65
CA SER A 168 -13.50 -24.58 5.11
C SER A 168 -15.01 -24.83 5.29
N ASN A 169 -15.67 -24.35 6.35
CA ASN A 169 -17.10 -24.61 6.57
C ASN A 169 -18.08 -24.03 5.52
N ALA A 170 -17.68 -23.06 4.68
CA ALA A 170 -18.52 -22.56 3.57
C ALA A 170 -17.97 -22.95 2.17
N TRP A 171 -16.77 -23.54 2.14
CA TRP A 171 -15.98 -23.86 0.95
C TRP A 171 -15.48 -25.32 1.03
N THR A 172 -16.16 -26.19 1.78
CA THR A 172 -15.71 -27.55 2.14
C THR A 172 -15.59 -28.47 0.93
N GLU A 173 -16.32 -28.17 -0.15
CA GLU A 173 -16.27 -28.92 -1.40
C GLU A 173 -15.30 -28.32 -2.43
N THR A 174 -14.62 -27.22 -2.08
CA THR A 174 -13.74 -26.56 -3.04
C THR A 174 -12.40 -27.27 -3.12
N SER A 175 -11.93 -27.46 -4.35
CA SER A 175 -10.65 -28.12 -4.62
C SER A 175 -9.48 -27.43 -3.90
N ILE A 176 -8.46 -28.21 -3.52
CA ILE A 176 -7.23 -27.75 -2.86
C ILE A 176 -6.50 -26.63 -3.63
N TYR A 177 -6.72 -26.52 -4.94
CA TYR A 177 -6.12 -25.49 -5.78
C TYR A 177 -6.78 -24.11 -5.64
N VAL A 178 -7.98 -24.00 -5.06
CA VAL A 178 -8.70 -22.73 -4.98
C VAL A 178 -8.03 -21.74 -4.02
N PRO A 179 -7.67 -22.10 -2.77
CA PRO A 179 -6.93 -21.18 -1.90
C PRO A 179 -5.61 -20.71 -2.50
N ILE A 180 -4.91 -21.59 -3.23
CA ILE A 180 -3.66 -21.27 -3.94
C ILE A 180 -3.94 -20.22 -5.03
N GLY A 181 -4.92 -20.47 -5.89
CA GLY A 181 -5.30 -19.54 -6.96
C GLY A 181 -5.74 -18.18 -6.43
N CYS A 182 -6.57 -18.15 -5.37
CA CYS A 182 -7.00 -16.91 -4.73
C CYS A 182 -5.83 -16.16 -4.08
N THR A 183 -4.86 -16.87 -3.48
CA THR A 183 -3.67 -16.23 -2.90
C THR A 183 -2.79 -15.62 -3.98
N LEU A 184 -2.59 -16.31 -5.11
CA LEU A 184 -1.87 -15.76 -6.25
C LEU A 184 -2.57 -14.53 -6.84
N LEU A 185 -3.90 -14.57 -6.98
CA LEU A 185 -4.70 -13.43 -7.41
C LEU A 185 -4.63 -12.26 -6.42
N TYR A 186 -4.61 -12.54 -5.12
CA TYR A 186 -4.42 -11.52 -4.08
C TYR A 186 -3.05 -10.84 -4.20
N VAL A 187 -1.97 -11.61 -4.31
CA VAL A 187 -0.61 -11.08 -4.48
C VAL A 187 -0.48 -10.28 -5.78
N ALA A 188 -1.02 -10.80 -6.88
CA ALA A 188 -1.03 -10.08 -8.16
C ALA A 188 -1.88 -8.80 -8.10
N GLY A 189 -3.05 -8.85 -7.46
CA GLY A 189 -3.94 -7.71 -7.31
C GLY A 189 -3.36 -6.60 -6.44
N THR A 190 -2.72 -6.96 -5.32
CA THR A 190 -2.02 -5.99 -4.45
C THR A 190 -0.81 -5.37 -5.16
N ALA A 191 -0.02 -6.17 -5.89
CA ALA A 191 1.07 -5.66 -6.72
C ALA A 191 0.56 -4.71 -7.82
N ALA A 192 -0.52 -5.06 -8.53
CA ALA A 192 -1.13 -4.21 -9.55
C ALA A 192 -1.69 -2.90 -8.96
N PHE A 193 -2.32 -2.97 -7.79
CA PHE A 193 -2.83 -1.80 -7.08
C PHE A 193 -1.69 -0.86 -6.65
N ALA A 194 -0.60 -1.42 -6.12
CA ALA A 194 0.60 -0.64 -5.77
C ALA A 194 1.29 -0.06 -7.00
N ALA A 195 1.36 -0.81 -8.11
CA ALA A 195 1.91 -0.33 -9.38
C ALA A 195 1.11 0.86 -9.92
N PHE A 196 -0.22 0.79 -9.86
CA PHE A 196 -1.12 1.88 -10.22
C PHE A 196 -0.89 3.14 -9.37
N HIS A 197 -0.69 2.98 -8.05
CA HIS A 197 -0.36 4.10 -7.16
C HIS A 197 1.00 4.72 -7.49
N GLN A 198 2.01 3.88 -7.70
CA GLN A 198 3.35 4.33 -8.07
C GLN A 198 3.35 5.07 -9.40
N ASP A 199 2.66 4.55 -10.42
CA ASP A 199 2.51 5.20 -11.72
C ASP A 199 1.85 6.57 -11.60
N TYR A 200 0.75 6.65 -10.82
CA TYR A 200 0.12 7.94 -10.55
C TYR A 200 1.10 8.91 -9.89
N HIS A 201 1.84 8.52 -8.85
CA HIS A 201 2.74 9.42 -8.12
C HIS A 201 3.97 9.85 -8.93
N GLN A 202 4.46 9.02 -9.84
CA GLN A 202 5.69 9.25 -10.60
C GLN A 202 5.49 9.91 -11.97
N SER A 203 4.26 10.09 -12.46
CA SER A 203 4.00 10.63 -13.80
C SER A 203 4.54 12.04 -14.07
N ASP A 204 5.00 12.76 -13.04
CA ASP A 204 5.48 14.14 -13.13
C ASP A 204 7.01 14.27 -13.04
N GLN A 205 7.77 13.16 -12.96
CA GLN A 205 9.23 13.17 -12.77
C GLN A 205 10.06 12.99 -14.08
N ILE A 206 9.46 13.21 -15.24
CA ILE A 206 10.15 13.12 -16.55
C ILE A 206 10.57 14.52 -17.03
#